data_AF-A0A1Y0VL81-F1
#
_entry.id   AF-A0A1Y0VL81-F1
#
_cell.length_a   1.000
_cell.length_b   1.000
_cell.length_c   1.000
_cell.angle_alpha   90.00
_cell.angle_beta   90.00
_cell.angle_gamma   90.00
#
_symmetry.space_group_name_H-M   'P 1'
#
loop_
_entity.id
_entity.type
_entity.pdbx_description
1 polymer ?
#
loop_
_entity_poly.entity_id
_entity_poly.type
_entity_poly.pdbx_seq_one_letter_code
_entity_poly.pdbx_strand_id
1 'polypeptide(L)'
;MLPTSFAEGLIVLLSILAQQDLPLVPTQLLWINMVSAITIQFAFLFEPAEEGIMDRNPRPAGRSFLNRADVIQIVYVSILIAGLGIFGYDWLIDHGVSEVVASTVTVNTIVFGKIFYLFNLRTPKPAFSKDI
;
A
#
# COMPACT_ATOMS: atom_id res chain seq x y z
N MET A 1 -5.77 1.00 -2.72
CA MET A 1 -5.13 1.25 -4.02
C MET A 1 -4.47 2.62 -4.10
N LEU A 2 -5.18 3.73 -3.93
CA LEU A 2 -4.58 5.08 -3.95
C LEU A 2 -3.30 5.26 -3.08
N PRO A 3 -3.23 4.76 -1.83
CA PRO A 3 -2.09 4.96 -0.93
C PRO A 3 -0.82 4.24 -1.41
N THR A 4 -1.03 3.01 -1.85
CA THR A 4 0.02 2.06 -2.21
C THR A 4 0.62 2.41 -3.56
N SER A 5 -0.22 2.87 -4.50
CA SER A 5 0.25 3.35 -5.80
C SER A 5 0.98 4.69 -5.67
N PHE A 6 0.57 5.55 -4.73
CA PHE A 6 1.30 6.79 -4.43
C PHE A 6 2.68 6.50 -3.81
N ALA A 7 2.77 5.54 -2.88
CA ALA A 7 4.05 5.11 -2.30
C ALA A 7 5.03 4.57 -3.35
N GLU A 8 4.55 3.71 -4.25
CA GLU A 8 5.34 3.17 -5.36
C GLU A 8 5.87 4.27 -6.29
N GLY A 9 5.01 5.22 -6.66
CA GLY A 9 5.42 6.38 -7.47
C GLY A 9 6.47 7.23 -6.76
N LEU A 10 6.35 7.43 -5.44
CA LEU A 10 7.32 8.16 -4.65
C LEU A 10 8.68 7.44 -4.58
N ILE A 11 8.70 6.11 -4.39
CA ILE A 11 9.94 5.32 -4.37
C ILE A 11 10.67 5.45 -5.71
N VAL A 12 9.96 5.33 -6.83
CA VAL A 12 10.54 5.49 -8.17
C VAL A 12 11.08 6.91 -8.36
N LEU A 13 10.31 7.94 -7.98
CA LEU A 13 10.72 9.34 -8.07
C LEU A 13 11.99 9.61 -7.25
N LEU A 14 12.02 9.15 -5.99
CA LEU A 14 13.16 9.35 -5.09
C LEU A 14 14.41 8.61 -5.58
N SER A 15 14.26 7.40 -6.13
CA SER A 15 15.39 6.63 -6.67
C SER A 15 16.03 7.33 -7.87
N ILE A 16 15.20 7.89 -8.77
CA ILE A 16 15.68 8.68 -9.92
C ILE A 16 16.41 9.95 -9.44
N LEU A 17 15.86 10.65 -8.44
CA LEU A 17 16.47 11.85 -7.87
C LEU A 17 17.78 11.55 -7.12
N ALA A 18 17.87 10.40 -6.45
CA ALA A 18 19.04 9.95 -5.73
C ALA A 18 20.11 9.31 -6.65
N GLN A 19 19.83 9.18 -7.95
CA GLN A 19 20.71 8.56 -8.94
C GLN A 19 21.17 7.14 -8.54
N GLN A 20 20.35 6.45 -7.74
CA GLN A 20 20.56 5.06 -7.34
C GLN A 20 19.94 4.10 -8.36
N ASP A 21 20.45 2.87 -8.41
CA ASP A 21 19.84 1.80 -9.18
C ASP A 21 18.40 1.58 -8.76
N LEU A 22 17.52 1.40 -9.74
CA LEU A 22 16.08 1.38 -9.53
C LEU A 22 15.73 0.15 -8.68
N PRO A 23 15.31 0.31 -7.41
CA PRO A 23 15.11 -0.83 -6.51
C PRO A 23 13.95 -1.73 -6.99
N LEU A 24 13.10 -1.21 -7.87
CA LEU A 24 11.93 -1.86 -8.45
C LEU A 24 12.01 -1.77 -9.97
N VAL A 25 12.14 -2.90 -10.66
CA VAL A 25 12.01 -2.91 -12.12
C VAL A 25 10.54 -2.66 -12.53
N PRO A 26 10.28 -1.98 -13.66
CA PRO A 26 8.91 -1.66 -14.10
C PRO A 26 7.99 -2.87 -14.19
N THR A 27 8.52 -4.04 -14.54
CA THR A 27 7.78 -5.30 -14.62
C THR A 27 7.28 -5.79 -13.26
N GLN A 28 8.08 -5.63 -12.19
CA GLN A 28 7.65 -5.94 -10.82
C GLN A 28 6.51 -5.01 -10.41
N LEU A 29 6.60 -3.72 -10.73
CA LEU A 29 5.57 -2.73 -10.40
C LEU A 29 4.22 -3.02 -11.09
N LEU A 30 4.26 -3.42 -12.36
CA LEU A 30 3.07 -3.86 -13.09
C LEU A 30 2.45 -5.12 -12.47
N TRP A 31 3.28 -6.10 -12.12
CA TRP A 31 2.83 -7.34 -11.50
C TRP A 31 2.14 -7.09 -10.16
N ILE A 32 2.75 -6.27 -9.28
CA ILE A 32 2.17 -5.94 -7.96
C ILE A 32 0.81 -5.26 -8.13
N ASN A 33 0.71 -4.29 -9.04
CA ASN A 33 -0.54 -3.56 -9.27
C ASN A 33 -1.63 -4.48 -9.83
N MET A 34 -1.30 -5.36 -10.77
CA MET A 34 -2.26 -6.30 -11.35
C MET A 34 -2.78 -7.30 -10.31
N VAL A 35 -1.88 -7.95 -9.55
CA VAL A 35 -2.28 -8.91 -8.51
C VAL A 35 -3.14 -8.22 -7.45
N SER A 36 -2.71 -7.05 -6.98
CA SER A 36 -3.48 -6.29 -5.99
C SER A 36 -4.89 -5.95 -6.51
N ALA A 37 -4.98 -5.45 -7.74
CA ALA A 37 -6.25 -5.05 -8.35
C ALA A 37 -7.21 -6.24 -8.42
N ILE A 38 -6.74 -7.38 -8.90
CA ILE A 38 -7.51 -8.61 -9.00
C ILE A 38 -7.96 -9.06 -7.61
N THR A 39 -7.06 -9.16 -6.63
CA THR A 39 -7.40 -9.62 -5.28
C THR A 39 -8.48 -8.76 -4.62
N ILE A 40 -8.37 -7.43 -4.71
CA ILE A 40 -9.37 -6.53 -4.14
C ILE A 40 -10.70 -6.65 -4.86
N GLN A 41 -10.68 -6.72 -6.19
CA GLN A 41 -11.89 -6.81 -6.99
C GLN A 41 -12.64 -8.12 -6.71
N PHE A 42 -11.92 -9.24 -6.55
CA PHE A 42 -12.50 -10.51 -6.09
C PHE A 42 -13.03 -10.44 -4.66
N ALA A 43 -12.33 -9.76 -3.74
CA ALA A 43 -12.80 -9.60 -2.37
C ALA A 43 -14.14 -8.83 -2.31
N PHE A 44 -14.31 -7.80 -3.13
CA PHE A 44 -15.55 -7.03 -3.22
C PHE A 44 -16.67 -7.75 -3.97
N LEU A 45 -16.34 -8.64 -4.92
CA LEU A 45 -17.34 -9.35 -5.72
C LEU A 45 -18.28 -10.20 -4.87
N PHE A 46 -17.81 -10.69 -3.72
CA PHE A 46 -18.57 -11.54 -2.81
C PHE A 46 -19.07 -10.81 -1.56
N GLU A 47 -18.93 -9.48 -1.49
CA GLU A 47 -19.46 -8.72 -0.38
C GLU A 47 -21.00 -8.59 -0.53
N PRO A 48 -21.80 -9.14 0.39
CA PRO A 48 -23.25 -9.04 0.30
C PRO A 48 -23.68 -7.57 0.44
N ALA A 49 -24.80 -7.22 -0.21
CA ALA A 49 -25.37 -5.89 -0.07
C ALA A 49 -25.66 -5.59 1.41
N GLU A 50 -25.22 -4.43 1.88
CA GLU A 50 -25.42 -3.98 3.25
C GLU A 50 -26.94 -3.84 3.55
N GLU A 51 -27.38 -4.32 4.73
CA GLU A 51 -28.79 -4.26 5.10
C GLU A 51 -29.24 -2.80 5.24
N GLY A 52 -30.37 -2.44 4.62
CA GLY A 52 -30.91 -1.07 4.66
C GLY A 52 -30.27 -0.09 3.66
N ILE A 53 -29.49 -0.55 2.68
CA ILE A 53 -28.90 0.34 1.65
C ILE A 53 -29.95 1.16 0.87
N MET A 54 -31.17 0.63 0.73
CA MET A 54 -32.27 1.27 0.01
C MET A 54 -33.10 2.23 0.89
N ASP A 55 -33.02 2.11 2.21
CA ASP A 55 -33.69 3.01 3.17
C ASP A 55 -32.87 4.28 3.47
N ARG A 56 -31.60 4.26 3.05
CA ARG A 56 -30.67 5.38 3.22
C ARG A 56 -30.89 6.45 2.14
N ASN A 57 -31.07 7.69 2.57
CA ASN A 57 -31.14 8.84 1.66
C ASN A 57 -29.86 8.93 0.79
N PRO A 58 -29.97 9.27 -0.52
CA PRO A 58 -28.83 9.28 -1.44
C PRO A 58 -27.66 10.10 -0.90
N ARG A 59 -26.43 9.61 -1.13
CA ARG A 59 -25.22 10.34 -0.72
C ARG A 59 -25.22 11.74 -1.38
N PRO A 60 -25.08 12.83 -0.61
CA PRO A 60 -25.01 14.16 -1.19
C PRO A 60 -23.77 14.28 -2.07
N ALA A 61 -23.97 14.73 -3.31
CA ALA A 61 -22.89 15.00 -4.25
C ALA A 61 -21.97 16.09 -3.67
N GLY A 62 -20.71 15.75 -3.38
CA GLY A 62 -19.72 16.70 -2.86
C GLY A 62 -19.03 16.30 -1.54
N ARG A 63 -19.41 15.18 -0.91
CA ARG A 63 -18.61 14.65 0.20
C ARG A 63 -17.28 14.08 -0.33
N SER A 64 -16.17 14.55 0.25
CA SER A 64 -14.84 14.00 -0.04
C SER A 64 -14.82 12.50 0.29
N PHE A 65 -14.33 11.69 -0.65
CA PHE A 65 -14.16 10.26 -0.46
C PHE A 65 -13.04 9.91 0.53
N LEU A 66 -12.15 10.88 0.82
CA LEU A 66 -11.02 10.75 1.74
C LEU A 66 -11.12 11.81 2.83
N ASN A 67 -11.09 11.38 4.10
CA ASN A 67 -10.92 12.28 5.23
C ASN A 67 -9.43 12.59 5.46
N ARG A 68 -9.14 13.71 6.13
CA ARG A 68 -7.75 14.11 6.46
C ARG A 68 -7.03 13.06 7.31
N ALA A 69 -7.75 12.35 8.19
CA ALA A 69 -7.20 11.27 8.99
C ALA A 69 -6.72 10.09 8.13
N ASP A 70 -7.51 9.70 7.12
CA ASP A 70 -7.14 8.65 6.17
C ASP A 70 -5.87 9.04 5.41
N VAL A 71 -5.79 10.29 4.95
CA VAL A 71 -4.61 10.80 4.22
C VAL A 71 -3.33 10.76 5.08
N ILE A 72 -3.42 11.11 6.37
CA ILE A 72 -2.26 11.07 7.27
C ILE A 72 -1.79 9.63 7.49
N GLN A 73 -2.72 8.70 7.70
CA GLN A 73 -2.41 7.28 7.86
C GLN A 73 -1.74 6.71 6.60
N ILE A 74 -2.28 7.06 5.43
CA ILE A 74 -1.73 6.72 4.12
C ILE A 74 -0.28 7.16 4.02
N VAL A 75 -0.02 8.45 4.24
CA VAL A 75 1.32 9.03 4.12
C VAL A 75 2.28 8.38 5.11
N TYR A 76 1.86 8.17 6.37
CA TYR A 76 2.69 7.54 7.39
C TYR A 76 3.10 6.11 7.01
N VAL A 77 2.15 5.28 6.57
CA VAL A 77 2.43 3.89 6.16
C VAL A 77 3.28 3.85 4.90
N SER A 78 3.03 4.74 3.93
CA SER A 78 3.83 4.87 2.72
C SER A 78 5.29 5.20 3.04
N ILE A 79 5.54 6.15 3.95
CA ILE A 79 6.90 6.53 4.37
C ILE A 79 7.58 5.37 5.11
N LEU A 80 6.86 4.67 5.99
CA LEU A 80 7.40 3.56 6.75
C LEU A 80 7.82 2.40 5.84
N ILE A 81 6.98 2.01 4.87
CA ILE A 81 7.29 0.95 3.91
C ILE A 81 8.44 1.37 2.98
N ALA A 82 8.42 2.60 2.47
CA ALA A 82 9.49 3.11 1.61
C ALA A 82 10.83 3.18 2.36
N GLY A 83 10.82 3.66 3.61
CA GLY A 83 12.00 3.74 4.46
C GLY A 83 12.58 2.36 4.77
N LEU A 84 11.74 1.39 5.13
CA LEU A 84 12.18 0.01 5.36
C LEU A 84 12.70 -0.66 4.08
N GLY A 85 12.09 -0.38 2.93
CA GLY A 85 12.53 -0.90 1.64
C GLY A 85 13.91 -0.39 1.25
N ILE A 86 14.12 0.94 1.33
CA ILE A 86 15.41 1.58 1.00
C ILE A 86 16.48 1.15 2.02
N PHE A 87 16.18 1.20 3.32
CA PHE A 87 17.13 0.77 4.34
C PHE A 87 17.51 -0.71 4.22
N GLY A 88 16.53 -1.57 3.90
CA GLY A 88 16.77 -2.99 3.64
C GLY A 88 17.63 -3.21 2.40
N TYR A 89 17.42 -2.42 1.34
CA TYR A 89 18.23 -2.48 0.12
C TYR A 89 19.68 -2.08 0.39
N ASP A 90 19.91 -0.91 1.01
CA ASP A 90 21.26 -0.43 1.35
C ASP A 90 21.99 -1.41 2.26
N TRP A 91 21.31 -1.97 3.27
CA TRP A 91 21.90 -2.97 4.16
C TRP A 91 22.30 -4.25 3.42
N LEU A 92 21.51 -4.73 2.45
CA LEU A 92 21.83 -5.92 1.66
C LEU A 92 23.01 -5.68 0.71
N ILE A 93 23.08 -4.50 0.09
CA ILE A 93 24.20 -4.12 -0.79
C ILE A 93 25.51 -4.00 0.02
N ASP A 94 25.47 -3.40 1.21
CA ASP A 94 26.63 -3.32 2.11
C ASP A 94 27.14 -4.70 2.56
N HIS A 95 26.27 -5.71 2.61
CA HIS A 95 26.63 -7.10 2.91
C HIS A 95 27.13 -7.89 1.68
N GLY A 96 27.31 -7.24 0.53
CA GLY A 96 27.81 -7.86 -0.69
C GLY A 96 26.81 -8.78 -1.39
N VAL A 97 25.52 -8.63 -1.08
CA VAL A 97 24.44 -9.39 -1.73
C VAL A 97 24.21 -8.86 -3.15
N SER A 98 23.94 -9.75 -4.10
CA SER A 98 23.63 -9.36 -5.48
C SER A 98 22.41 -8.42 -5.52
N GLU A 99 22.52 -7.37 -6.33
CA GLU A 99 21.49 -6.36 -6.58
C GLU A 99 20.12 -6.97 -6.93
N VAL A 100 20.12 -8.09 -7.67
CA VAL A 100 18.90 -8.83 -8.04
C VAL A 100 18.18 -9.38 -6.80
N VAL A 101 18.95 -9.89 -5.83
CA VAL A 101 18.41 -10.42 -4.58
C VAL A 101 17.95 -9.28 -3.67
N ALA A 102 18.70 -8.18 -3.61
CA ALA A 102 18.33 -6.98 -2.85
C ALA A 102 17.01 -6.35 -3.36
N SER A 103 16.84 -6.24 -4.67
CA SER A 103 15.60 -5.80 -5.31
C SER A 103 14.44 -6.75 -4.97
N THR A 104 14.66 -8.07 -5.06
CA THR A 104 13.61 -9.07 -4.75
C THR A 104 13.15 -9.03 -3.29
N VAL A 105 14.08 -8.82 -2.36
CA VAL A 105 13.76 -8.65 -0.93
C VAL A 105 12.98 -7.36 -0.70
N THR A 106 13.39 -6.26 -1.34
CA THR A 106 12.72 -4.96 -1.26
C THR A 106 11.27 -5.05 -1.77
N VAL A 107 11.06 -5.71 -2.91
CA VAL A 107 9.73 -5.97 -3.46
C VAL A 107 8.87 -6.77 -2.48
N ASN A 108 9.39 -7.85 -1.93
CA ASN A 108 8.65 -8.68 -0.97
C ASN A 108 8.26 -7.89 0.28
N THR A 109 9.18 -7.08 0.83
CA THR A 109 8.90 -6.19 1.97
C THR A 109 7.75 -5.23 1.66
N ILE A 110 7.73 -4.64 0.45
CA ILE A 110 6.65 -3.75 0.01
C ILE A 110 5.33 -4.53 -0.08
N VAL A 111 5.32 -5.72 -0.67
CA VAL A 111 4.13 -6.57 -0.80
C VAL A 111 3.56 -6.96 0.57
N PHE A 112 4.40 -7.39 1.51
CA PHE A 112 3.98 -7.67 2.89
C PHE A 112 3.40 -6.43 3.58
N GLY A 113 4.03 -5.26 3.39
CA GLY A 113 3.51 -3.98 3.87
C GLY A 113 2.13 -3.65 3.30
N LYS A 114 1.90 -3.89 2.00
CA LYS A 114 0.59 -3.71 1.34
C LYS A 114 -0.48 -4.64 1.94
N ILE A 115 -0.14 -5.89 2.20
CA ILE A 115 -1.04 -6.87 2.83
C ILE A 115 -1.43 -6.38 4.23
N PHE A 116 -0.45 -6.00 5.06
CA PHE A 116 -0.68 -5.52 6.41
C PHE A 116 -1.56 -4.26 6.42
N TYR A 117 -1.30 -3.33 5.50
CA TYR A 117 -2.12 -2.14 5.31
C TYR A 117 -3.56 -2.47 4.90
N LEU A 118 -3.76 -3.46 4.02
CA LEU A 118 -5.08 -3.91 3.60
C LEU A 118 -5.88 -4.50 4.78
N PHE A 119 -5.25 -5.28 5.66
CA PHE A 119 -5.88 -5.76 6.90
C PHE A 119 -6.23 -4.62 7.86
N ASN A 120 -5.37 -3.61 7.97
CA ASN A 120 -5.61 -2.45 8.81
C ASN A 120 -6.81 -1.63 8.30
N LEU A 121 -6.93 -1.45 6.99
CA LEU A 121 -8.08 -0.79 6.36
C LEU A 121 -9.39 -1.59 6.47
N ARG A 122 -9.33 -2.92 6.38
CA ARG A 122 -10.52 -3.78 6.47
C ARG A 122 -11.13 -3.82 7.88
N THR A 123 -10.36 -3.43 8.88
CA THR A 123 -10.80 -3.39 10.28
C THR A 123 -10.95 -1.94 10.72
N PRO A 124 -12.09 -1.27 10.46
CA PRO A 124 -12.31 0.11 10.91
C PRO A 124 -12.47 0.24 12.44
N LYS A 125 -12.36 -0.86 13.19
CA LYS A 125 -12.35 -0.86 14.66
C LYS A 125 -10.90 -0.87 15.17
N PRO A 126 -10.46 0.13 15.94
CA PRO A 126 -9.15 0.08 16.58
C PRO A 126 -9.12 -1.08 17.59
N ALA A 127 -8.05 -1.88 17.57
CA ALA A 127 -7.86 -3.05 18.44
C ALA A 127 -7.87 -2.73 19.95
N PHE A 128 -7.85 -1.45 20.33
CA PHE A 128 -7.88 -0.97 21.70
C PHE A 128 -9.11 -0.13 22.07
N SER A 129 -10.18 -0.14 21.26
CA SER A 129 -11.47 0.33 21.77
C SER A 129 -12.01 -0.74 22.71
N LYS A 130 -11.79 -0.54 24.01
CA LYS A 130 -12.72 -1.02 25.02
C LYS A 130 -14.09 -0.48 24.62
N ASP A 131 -14.92 -1.34 24.04
CA ASP A 131 -16.37 -1.35 24.22
C ASP A 131 -16.91 -2.69 23.68
N ILE A 132 -17.09 -3.57 24.66
CA ILE A 132 -18.09 -4.64 24.86
C ILE A 132 -18.85 -5.12 23.62
#